data_AF-A0A2E1W0D2-F1
#
_entry.id   AF-A0A2E1W0D2-F1
#
_cell.length_a   1.000
_cell.length_b   1.000
_cell.length_c   1.000
_cell.angle_alpha   90.00
_cell.angle_beta   90.00
_cell.angle_gamma   90.00
#
_symmetry.space_group_name_H-M   'P 1'
#
loop_
_entity.id
_entity.type
_entity.pdbx_description
1 polymer ?
#
loop_
_entity_poly.entity_id
_entity_poly.type
_entity_poly.pdbx_seq_one_letter_code
_entity_poly.pdbx_strand_id
1 'polypeptide(L)' 'MTVRRVHSFVLLLVLTVLITPVHSAEDLPRARPEAVGLSGPRLDRLTDAMQAYVDDGRLAGGVVIVARRGRVAYL' A
#
# COMPACT_ATOMS: atom_id res chain seq x y z
N MET A 1 44.39 -20.33 -11.71
CA MET A 1 43.10 -20.20 -12.44
C MET A 1 41.91 -19.90 -11.52
N THR A 2 41.91 -20.34 -10.27
CA THR A 2 40.80 -20.18 -9.30
C THR A 2 40.54 -18.73 -8.88
N VAL A 3 41.59 -17.95 -8.57
CA VAL A 3 41.47 -16.54 -8.14
C VAL A 3 40.84 -15.64 -9.21
N ARG A 4 41.19 -15.86 -10.49
CA ARG A 4 40.63 -15.09 -11.62
C ARG A 4 39.14 -15.41 -11.85
N ARG A 5 38.73 -16.67 -11.61
CA ARG A 5 37.30 -17.05 -11.65
C ARG A 5 36.52 -16.41 -10.50
N VAL A 6 37.07 -16.37 -9.29
CA VAL A 6 36.44 -15.71 -8.13
C VAL A 6 36.28 -14.21 -8.37
N HIS A 7 37.30 -13.52 -8.90
CA HIS A 7 37.20 -12.09 -9.24
C HIS A 7 36.15 -11.81 -10.31
N SER A 8 36.06 -12.65 -11.35
CA SER A 8 34.99 -12.54 -12.35
C SER A 8 33.60 -12.72 -11.74
N PHE A 9 33.43 -13.68 -10.82
CA PHE A 9 32.16 -13.88 -10.13
C PHE A 9 31.78 -12.69 -9.24
N VAL A 10 32.75 -12.15 -8.48
CA VAL A 10 32.54 -10.97 -7.63
C VAL A 10 32.19 -9.75 -8.48
N LEU A 11 32.91 -9.52 -9.59
CA LEU A 11 32.63 -8.43 -10.52
C LEU A 11 31.21 -8.54 -11.10
N LEU A 12 30.80 -9.75 -11.51
CA LEU A 12 29.48 -9.98 -12.07
C LEU A 12 28.37 -9.77 -11.05
N LEU A 13 28.60 -10.15 -9.78
CA LEU A 13 27.66 -9.93 -8.69
C LEU A 13 27.53 -8.43 -8.36
N VAL A 14 28.64 -7.70 -8.29
CA VAL A 14 28.64 -6.24 -8.08
C VAL A 14 27.93 -5.52 -9.22
N LEU A 15 28.20 -5.91 -10.46
CA LEU A 15 27.55 -5.32 -11.62
C LEU A 15 26.03 -5.58 -11.60
N THR A 16 25.62 -6.79 -11.20
CA THR A 16 24.19 -7.15 -11.07
C THR A 16 23.50 -6.28 -10.03
N VAL A 17 24.12 -6.06 -8.87
CA VAL A 17 23.58 -5.18 -7.82
C VAL A 17 23.48 -3.73 -8.31
N LEU A 18 24.50 -3.23 -9.01
CA LEU A 18 24.54 -1.85 -9.52
C LEU A 18 23.43 -1.52 -10.54
N ILE A 19 22.94 -2.50 -11.29
CA ILE A 19 21.91 -2.32 -12.32
C ILE A 19 20.50 -2.61 -11.84
N THR A 20 20.31 -3.06 -10.59
CA THR A 20 18.95 -3.30 -10.08
C THR A 20 18.22 -1.97 -9.82
N PRO A 21 17.07 -1.71 -10.46
CA PRO A 21 16.28 -0.52 -10.16
C PRO A 21 15.73 -0.62 -8.73
N VAL A 22 15.91 0.47 -7.98
CA VAL A 22 15.30 0.63 -6.66
C VAL A 22 13.81 0.91 -6.88
N HIS A 23 12.96 -0.02 -6.46
CA HIS A 23 11.52 0.17 -6.49
C HIS A 23 11.06 0.72 -5.14
N SER A 24 10.28 1.80 -5.18
CA SER A 24 9.51 2.27 -4.03
C SER A 24 8.12 1.65 -4.07
N ALA A 25 7.57 1.31 -2.90
CA ALA A 25 6.16 0.94 -2.82
C ALA A 25 5.31 2.18 -3.15
N GLU A 26 4.58 2.13 -4.27
CA GLU A 26 3.67 3.20 -4.67
C GLU A 26 2.32 3.02 -3.96
N ASP A 27 1.70 4.13 -3.56
CA ASP A 27 0.39 4.11 -2.94
C ASP A 27 -0.67 3.54 -3.90
N LEU A 28 -1.67 2.87 -3.33
CA LEU A 28 -2.80 2.40 -4.12
C LEU A 28 -3.56 3.60 -4.72
N PRO A 29 -3.85 3.60 -6.03
CA PRO A 29 -4.58 4.68 -6.66
C PRO A 29 -6.00 4.79 -6.07
N ARG A 30 -6.53 6.01 -6.00
CA ARG A 30 -7.91 6.23 -5.54
C ARG A 30 -8.92 6.00 -6.65
N ALA A 31 -10.09 5.50 -6.27
CA ALA A 31 -11.23 5.35 -7.17
C ALA A 31 -12.54 5.68 -6.45
N ARG A 32 -13.58 6.02 -7.23
CA ARG A 32 -14.93 6.11 -6.68
C ARG A 32 -15.38 4.73 -6.16
N PRO A 33 -16.10 4.66 -5.03
CA PRO A 33 -16.63 3.40 -4.49
C PRO A 33 -17.36 2.55 -5.54
N GLU A 34 -18.17 3.18 -6.38
CA GLU A 34 -19.01 2.52 -7.39
C GLU A 34 -18.15 1.81 -8.45
N ALA A 35 -17.01 2.41 -8.83
CA ALA A 35 -16.08 1.83 -9.79
C ALA A 35 -15.45 0.51 -9.29
N VAL A 36 -15.39 0.33 -7.97
CA VAL A 36 -14.94 -0.92 -7.34
C VAL A 36 -16.08 -1.78 -6.80
N GLY A 37 -17.34 -1.43 -7.13
CA GLY A 37 -18.54 -2.16 -6.74
C GLY A 37 -18.92 -2.02 -5.27
N LEU A 38 -18.52 -0.90 -4.64
CA LEU A 38 -18.97 -0.48 -3.32
C LEU A 38 -20.03 0.62 -3.47
N SER A 39 -20.80 0.86 -2.41
CA SER A 39 -21.81 1.91 -2.36
C SER A 39 -21.28 3.06 -1.51
N GLY A 40 -21.09 4.25 -2.10
CA GLY A 40 -20.72 5.46 -1.35
C GLY A 40 -21.62 5.71 -0.13
N PRO A 41 -22.96 5.76 -0.28
CA PRO A 41 -23.87 5.97 0.85
C PRO A 41 -23.78 4.93 1.97
N ARG A 42 -23.30 3.70 1.70
CA ARG A 42 -23.05 2.71 2.76
C ARG A 42 -21.73 2.96 3.47
N LEU A 43 -20.73 3.48 2.76
CA LEU A 43 -19.46 3.89 3.35
C LEU A 43 -19.62 5.15 4.19
N ASP A 44 -20.55 6.04 3.87
CA ASP A 44 -20.86 7.20 4.74
C ASP A 44 -21.35 6.75 6.12
N ARG A 45 -22.17 5.68 6.18
CA ARG A 45 -22.60 5.09 7.47
C ARG A 45 -21.44 4.51 8.28
N LEU A 46 -20.35 4.11 7.62
CA LEU A 46 -19.12 3.68 8.31
C LEU A 46 -18.48 4.88 9.01
N THR A 47 -18.42 6.04 8.37
CA THR A 47 -17.96 7.30 8.98
C THR A 47 -18.77 7.60 10.24
N ASP A 48 -20.10 7.59 10.12
CA ASP A 48 -21.01 7.91 11.23
C ASP A 48 -20.80 6.94 12.41
N ALA A 49 -20.65 5.64 12.13
CA ALA A 49 -20.43 4.64 13.16
C ALA A 49 -19.07 4.79 13.86
N MET A 50 -18.00 5.13 13.11
CA MET A 50 -16.69 5.39 13.72
C MET A 50 -16.70 6.65 14.57
N GLN A 51 -17.37 7.71 14.10
CA GLN A 51 -17.52 8.95 14.86
C GLN A 51 -18.31 8.72 16.15
N ALA A 52 -19.40 7.93 16.11
CA ALA A 52 -20.16 7.59 17.30
C ALA A 52 -19.30 6.87 18.36
N TYR A 53 -18.36 6.01 17.97
CA TYR A 53 -17.44 5.41 18.93
C TYR A 53 -16.47 6.42 19.55
N VAL A 54 -16.08 7.45 18.81
CA VAL A 54 -15.26 8.54 19.35
C VAL A 54 -16.07 9.38 20.33
N ASP A 55 -17.27 9.76 19.93
CA ASP A 55 -18.18 10.58 20.73
C ASP A 55 -18.57 9.87 22.05
N ASP A 56 -18.79 8.55 22.00
CA ASP A 56 -19.07 7.71 23.17
C ASP A 56 -17.83 7.48 24.07
N GLY A 57 -16.66 8.03 23.71
CA GLY A 57 -15.40 7.83 24.44
C GLY A 57 -14.86 6.39 24.35
N ARG A 58 -15.38 5.59 23.43
CA ARG A 58 -14.97 4.20 23.20
C ARG A 58 -13.71 4.11 22.34
N LEU A 59 -13.43 5.16 21.57
CA LEU A 59 -12.22 5.35 20.77
C LEU A 59 -11.70 6.77 20.97
N ALA A 60 -10.39 6.95 21.09
CA ALA A 60 -9.79 8.28 21.12
C ALA A 60 -9.80 8.98 19.74
N GLY A 61 -9.89 8.19 18.68
CA GLY A 61 -9.82 8.61 17.28
C GLY A 61 -9.34 7.46 16.39
N GLY A 62 -9.40 7.63 15.06
CA GLY A 62 -8.90 6.63 14.11
C GLY A 62 -9.02 7.08 12.66
N VAL A 63 -8.28 6.40 11.77
CA VAL A 63 -8.35 6.56 10.31
C VAL A 63 -8.71 5.21 9.71
N VAL A 64 -9.65 5.19 8.76
CA VAL A 64 -10.15 3.94 8.16
C VAL A 64 -9.99 3.99 6.65
N ILE A 65 -9.24 3.03 6.11
CA ILE A 65 -9.07 2.88 4.66
C ILE A 65 -9.87 1.65 4.19
N VAL A 66 -10.68 1.83 3.14
CA VAL A 66 -11.32 0.71 2.43
C VAL A 66 -10.76 0.64 1.02
N ALA A 67 -10.06 -0.46 0.73
CA ALA A 67 -9.50 -0.74 -0.59
C ALA A 67 -10.15 -1.98 -1.22
N ARG A 68 -10.45 -1.92 -2.52
CA ARG A 68 -11.00 -3.05 -3.29
C ARG A 68 -10.51 -2.99 -4.73
N ARG A 69 -10.18 -4.15 -5.31
CA ARG A 69 -9.62 -4.26 -6.68
C ARG A 69 -8.37 -3.40 -6.89
N GLY A 70 -7.46 -3.39 -5.90
CA GLY A 70 -6.20 -2.65 -5.96
C GLY A 70 -6.35 -1.12 -5.97
N ARG A 71 -7.48 -0.60 -5.49
CA ARG A 71 -7.73 0.85 -5.42
C ARG A 71 -8.33 1.22 -4.06
N VAL A 72 -7.95 2.38 -3.54
CA VAL A 72 -8.58 2.96 -2.35
C VAL A 72 -9.90 3.59 -2.76
N ALA A 73 -10.99 3.16 -2.13
CA ALA A 73 -12.34 3.65 -2.39
C ALA A 73 -12.84 4.64 -1.33
N TYR A 74 -12.26 4.61 -0.14
CA TYR A 74 -12.62 5.44 1.00
C TYR A 74 -11.42 5.54 1.94
N LEU A 75 -11.20 6.74 2.49
CA LEU A 75 -10.17 7.09 3.46
C LEU A 75 -10.73 8.17 4.39
#